data_AF-V5FVR2-F1
#
_entry.id   AF-V5FVR2-F1
#
_cell.length_a   1.000
_cell.length_b   1.000
_cell.length_c   1.000
_cell.angle_alpha   90.00
_cell.angle_beta   90.00
_cell.angle_gamma   90.00
#
_symmetry.space_group_name_H-M   'P 1'
#
loop_
_entity.id
_entity.type
_entity.pdbx_description
1 polymer ?
#
loop_
_entity_poly.entity_id
_entity_poly.type
_entity_poly.pdbx_seq_one_letter_code
_entity_poly.pdbx_strand_id
1 'polypeptide(L)'
;MLPSDVLVDMVFILDCCYSYLETKYIQPVSRSVDILAAADANAPGVCVLGERVSFSAKLAAKVAQVRETGHETINMAELVAILRAESPQQKPTHAVPVGVSSACLLFPGSAPGAHPTGPPALRAVFGLEVNREFSDQELRDLMEWLESLGPNNGLTLEGVYKTSSTAFVFQGSYAVYSQLKGLPSVKLLFDYRPPTLRGERRTSSRTWHVVR
;
A
#
# COMPACT_ATOMS: atom_id res chain seq x y z
N MET A 1 12.96 10.06 -28.43
CA MET A 1 13.56 10.57 -27.17
C MET A 1 12.52 11.44 -26.50
N LEU A 2 12.17 11.17 -25.25
CA LEU A 2 11.33 12.08 -24.48
C LEU A 2 12.09 13.42 -24.30
N PRO A 3 11.42 14.59 -24.36
CA PRO A 3 12.04 15.87 -24.04
C PRO A 3 12.69 15.81 -22.66
N SER A 4 13.84 16.47 -22.48
CA SER A 4 14.62 16.48 -21.23
C SER A 4 13.94 17.15 -20.03
N ASP A 5 12.74 17.73 -20.23
CA ASP A 5 11.90 18.38 -19.22
C ASP A 5 10.62 17.57 -18.89
N VAL A 6 10.48 16.35 -19.41
CA VAL A 6 9.34 15.50 -19.03
C VAL A 6 9.64 14.86 -17.68
N LEU A 7 8.77 15.13 -16.71
CA LEU A 7 8.74 14.41 -15.44
C LEU A 7 8.38 12.94 -15.72
N VAL A 8 9.30 12.04 -15.38
CA VAL A 8 9.15 10.60 -15.58
C VAL A 8 9.15 9.92 -14.22
N ASP A 9 8.13 9.10 -13.98
CA ASP A 9 8.09 8.19 -12.85
C ASP A 9 9.04 7.00 -13.09
N MET A 10 9.76 6.58 -12.05
CA MET A 10 10.75 5.50 -12.16
C MET A 10 10.34 4.30 -11.32
N VAL A 11 10.49 3.11 -11.88
CA VAL A 11 10.18 1.85 -11.21
C VAL A 11 11.43 0.96 -11.21
N PHE A 12 11.95 0.66 -10.03
CA PHE A 12 13.07 -0.26 -9.82
C PHE A 12 12.54 -1.62 -9.38
N ILE A 13 12.87 -2.67 -10.15
CA ILE A 13 12.48 -4.04 -9.85
C ILE A 13 13.72 -4.82 -9.41
N LEU A 14 13.69 -5.33 -8.18
CA LEU A 14 14.79 -6.03 -7.54
C LEU A 14 14.42 -7.51 -7.35
N ASP A 15 14.93 -8.37 -8.23
CA ASP A 15 14.83 -9.84 -8.16
C ASP A 15 15.74 -10.44 -7.07
N CYS A 16 15.89 -9.77 -5.94
CA CYS A 16 16.77 -10.19 -4.85
C CYS A 16 16.15 -9.93 -3.47
N CYS A 17 16.78 -10.50 -2.44
CA CYS A 17 16.43 -10.23 -1.05
C CYS A 17 16.92 -8.83 -0.65
N TYR A 18 16.19 -7.80 -1.07
CA TYR A 18 16.49 -6.42 -0.70
C TYR A 18 15.72 -6.05 0.56
N SER A 19 16.41 -5.97 1.69
CA SER A 19 15.82 -5.64 2.99
C SER A 19 15.88 -4.15 3.35
N TYR A 20 16.64 -3.36 2.60
CA TYR A 20 16.91 -1.95 2.95
C TYR A 20 16.03 -1.00 2.13
N LEU A 21 14.79 -0.80 2.57
CA LEU A 21 13.99 0.29 2.00
C LEU A 21 14.28 1.55 2.81
N GLU A 22 15.05 2.44 2.18
CA GLU A 22 15.49 3.73 2.71
C GLU A 22 14.30 4.57 3.21
N THR A 23 14.58 5.45 4.17
CA THR A 23 13.59 6.43 4.67
C THR A 23 13.01 7.26 3.53
N LYS A 24 11.68 7.41 3.51
CA LYS A 24 10.97 8.20 2.51
C LYS A 24 11.33 9.67 2.61
N TYR A 25 11.57 10.32 1.47
CA TYR A 25 11.77 11.77 1.40
C TYR A 25 10.44 12.48 1.74
N ILE A 26 10.47 13.34 2.76
CA ILE A 26 9.25 13.93 3.33
C ILE A 26 8.70 15.07 2.47
N GLN A 27 9.52 15.72 1.63
CA GLN A 27 9.01 16.79 0.77
C GLN A 27 8.27 16.20 -0.44
N PRO A 28 7.04 16.66 -0.71
CA PRO A 28 6.30 16.24 -1.88
C PRO A 28 7.02 16.74 -3.14
N VAL A 29 7.32 15.80 -4.03
CA VAL A 29 7.81 16.08 -5.38
C VAL A 29 6.85 15.47 -6.38
N SER A 30 6.79 16.06 -7.57
CA SER A 30 5.85 15.68 -8.62
C SER A 30 6.14 14.34 -9.29
N ARG A 31 7.38 13.83 -9.19
CA ARG A 31 7.78 12.50 -9.69
C ARG A 31 7.66 11.42 -8.63
N SER A 32 7.28 10.21 -9.01
CA SER A 32 7.41 9.03 -8.14
C SER A 32 8.66 8.22 -8.47
N VAL A 33 9.25 7.64 -7.43
CA VAL A 33 10.20 6.55 -7.57
C VAL A 33 9.66 5.39 -6.75
N ASP A 34 9.42 4.27 -7.40
CA ASP A 34 8.91 3.05 -6.81
C ASP A 34 10.04 2.01 -6.76
N ILE A 35 10.20 1.35 -5.62
CA ILE A 35 11.09 0.20 -5.44
C ILE A 35 10.23 -1.02 -5.13
N LEU A 36 10.34 -2.04 -5.99
CA LEU A 36 9.68 -3.33 -5.85
C LEU A 36 10.74 -4.39 -5.61
N ALA A 37 10.63 -5.14 -4.52
CA ALA A 37 11.60 -6.18 -4.18
C ALA A 37 10.93 -7.53 -3.93
N ALA A 38 11.63 -8.59 -4.31
CA ALA A 38 11.15 -9.97 -4.22
C ALA A 38 10.88 -10.44 -2.78
N ALA A 39 11.55 -9.86 -1.78
CA ALA A 39 11.41 -10.24 -0.38
C ALA A 39 11.31 -9.01 0.54
N ASP A 40 10.42 -9.11 1.53
CA ASP A 40 10.33 -8.19 2.66
C ASP A 40 11.40 -8.50 3.71
N ALA A 41 12.04 -7.47 4.26
CA ALA A 41 13.04 -7.59 5.32
C ALA A 41 12.52 -8.36 6.55
N ASN A 42 11.21 -8.25 6.81
CA ASN A 42 10.55 -8.87 7.95
C ASN A 42 10.05 -10.31 7.66
N ALA A 43 10.24 -10.82 6.45
CA ALA A 43 9.88 -12.17 6.05
C ALA A 43 11.07 -12.86 5.36
N PRO A 44 12.12 -13.26 6.12
CA PRO A 44 13.27 -13.94 5.57
C PRO A 44 12.85 -15.32 5.03
N GLY A 45 12.52 -15.37 3.75
CA GLY A 45 12.31 -16.61 3.03
C GLY A 45 13.65 -17.15 2.51
N VAL A 46 13.85 -18.46 2.62
CA VAL A 46 14.97 -19.14 1.93
C VAL A 46 14.74 -19.02 0.43
N CYS A 47 15.64 -18.33 -0.28
CA CYS A 47 15.65 -18.31 -1.73
C CYS A 47 16.29 -19.63 -2.21
N VAL A 48 15.46 -20.59 -2.60
CA VAL A 48 15.95 -21.84 -3.21
C VAL A 48 16.21 -21.57 -4.68
N LEU A 49 17.48 -21.59 -5.07
CA LEU A 49 17.93 -21.43 -6.45
C LEU A 49 17.42 -22.59 -7.33
N GLY A 50 16.85 -22.28 -8.50
CA GLY A 50 16.55 -23.25 -9.56
C GLY A 50 15.10 -23.75 -9.68
N GLU A 51 14.25 -23.55 -8.67
CA GLU A 51 12.86 -24.09 -8.68
C GLU A 51 11.76 -23.01 -8.66
N ARG A 52 12.11 -21.72 -8.65
CA ARG A 52 11.15 -20.63 -8.45
C ARG A 52 11.11 -19.66 -9.63
N VAL A 53 9.90 -19.37 -10.09
CA VAL A 53 9.62 -18.24 -11.00
C VAL A 53 10.10 -16.94 -10.34
N SER A 54 10.91 -16.16 -11.06
CA SER A 54 11.46 -14.89 -10.56
C SER A 54 10.36 -13.89 -10.21
N PHE A 55 10.69 -12.90 -9.38
CA PHE A 55 9.72 -11.87 -9.01
C PHE A 55 9.33 -11.01 -10.23
N SER A 56 10.29 -10.67 -11.09
CA SER A 56 10.00 -9.99 -12.36
C SER A 56 9.08 -10.81 -13.28
N ALA A 57 9.27 -12.13 -13.37
CA ALA A 57 8.40 -12.99 -14.16
C ALA A 57 6.97 -13.06 -13.58
N LYS A 58 6.83 -13.11 -12.25
CA LYS A 58 5.52 -13.04 -11.57
C LYS A 58 4.84 -11.69 -11.80
N LEU A 59 5.57 -10.59 -11.75
CA LEU A 59 5.06 -9.26 -12.09
C LEU A 59 4.53 -9.22 -13.52
N ALA A 60 5.33 -9.64 -14.50
CA ALA A 60 4.94 -9.65 -15.90
C ALA A 60 3.68 -10.50 -16.15
N ALA A 61 3.64 -11.71 -15.58
CA ALA A 61 2.48 -12.59 -15.68
C ALA A 61 1.21 -11.96 -15.07
N LYS A 62 1.35 -11.30 -13.91
CA LYS A 62 0.21 -10.65 -13.26
C LYS A 62 -0.27 -9.42 -14.02
N VAL A 63 0.64 -8.61 -14.57
CA VAL A 63 0.30 -7.48 -15.44
C VAL A 63 -0.48 -7.95 -16.66
N ALA A 64 -0.03 -9.03 -17.32
CA ALA A 64 -0.75 -9.62 -18.45
C ALA A 64 -2.15 -10.11 -18.04
N GLN A 65 -2.27 -10.82 -16.91
CA GLN A 65 -3.55 -11.27 -16.39
C GLN A 65 -4.51 -10.11 -16.09
N VAL A 66 -4.02 -9.06 -15.43
CA VAL A 66 -4.83 -7.87 -15.09
C VAL A 66 -5.34 -7.19 -16.37
N ARG A 67 -4.48 -7.06 -17.38
CA ARG A 67 -4.86 -6.55 -18.70
C ARG A 67 -5.93 -7.43 -19.36
N GLU A 68 -5.77 -8.75 -19.34
CA GLU A 68 -6.74 -9.70 -19.93
C GLU A 68 -8.10 -9.67 -19.25
N THR A 69 -8.14 -9.35 -17.95
CA THR A 69 -9.40 -9.17 -17.19
C THR A 69 -10.09 -7.83 -17.45
N GLY A 70 -9.58 -7.02 -18.39
CA GLY A 70 -10.20 -5.77 -18.82
C GLY A 70 -9.89 -4.56 -17.94
N HIS A 71 -8.90 -4.65 -17.05
CA HIS A 71 -8.44 -3.48 -16.32
C HIS A 71 -7.77 -2.49 -17.26
N GLU A 72 -8.02 -1.22 -17.02
CA GLU A 72 -7.45 -0.11 -17.80
C GLU A 72 -6.08 0.32 -17.28
N THR A 73 -5.88 0.20 -15.98
CA THR A 73 -4.67 0.62 -15.30
C THR A 73 -4.33 -0.32 -14.14
N ILE A 74 -3.08 -0.30 -13.69
CA ILE A 74 -2.69 -0.92 -12.41
C ILE A 74 -1.59 -0.12 -11.71
N ASN A 75 -1.79 0.14 -10.42
CA ASN A 75 -0.82 0.79 -9.55
C ASN A 75 0.24 -0.22 -9.06
N MET A 76 1.53 0.18 -8.98
CA MET A 76 2.59 -0.74 -8.56
C MET A 76 2.41 -1.26 -7.12
N ALA A 77 1.92 -0.41 -6.21
CA ALA A 77 1.59 -0.81 -4.85
C ALA A 77 0.50 -1.90 -4.81
N GLU A 78 -0.49 -1.79 -5.69
CA GLU A 78 -1.58 -2.75 -5.81
C GLU A 78 -1.11 -4.07 -6.44
N LEU A 79 -0.29 -3.99 -7.49
CA LEU A 79 0.33 -5.16 -8.12
C LEU A 79 1.14 -5.98 -7.10
N VAL A 80 1.95 -5.30 -6.26
CA VAL A 80 2.69 -5.95 -5.19
C VAL A 80 1.76 -6.49 -4.10
N ALA A 81 0.67 -5.78 -3.76
CA ALA A 81 -0.32 -6.28 -2.80
C ALA A 81 -0.98 -7.58 -3.29
N ILE A 82 -1.30 -7.70 -4.58
CA ILE A 82 -1.85 -8.92 -5.19
C ILE A 82 -0.82 -10.06 -5.10
N LEU A 83 0.42 -9.84 -5.54
CA LEU A 83 1.47 -10.86 -5.47
C LEU A 83 1.80 -11.28 -4.04
N ARG A 84 1.77 -10.34 -3.09
CA ARG A 84 1.93 -10.62 -1.66
C ARG A 84 0.75 -11.41 -1.10
N ALA A 85 -0.46 -11.11 -1.54
CA ALA A 85 -1.63 -11.92 -1.25
C ALA A 85 -1.57 -13.29 -1.90
N GLU A 86 -0.74 -13.57 -2.89
CA GLU A 86 -0.65 -14.92 -3.48
C GLU A 86 0.55 -15.71 -2.94
N SER A 87 1.55 -15.03 -2.33
CA SER A 87 2.79 -15.65 -1.89
C SER A 87 2.77 -16.05 -0.40
N PRO A 88 2.81 -17.36 -0.06
CA PRO A 88 2.82 -17.81 1.33
C PRO A 88 4.20 -17.77 1.99
N GLN A 89 5.30 -17.80 1.22
CA GLN A 89 6.66 -18.00 1.76
C GLN A 89 7.56 -16.78 1.61
N GLN A 90 7.61 -16.17 0.43
CA GLN A 90 8.47 -15.01 0.15
C GLN A 90 7.58 -13.85 -0.26
N LYS A 91 7.24 -13.01 0.72
CA LYS A 91 6.34 -11.89 0.50
C LYS A 91 7.10 -10.76 -0.20
N PRO A 92 6.72 -10.35 -1.43
CA PRO A 92 7.30 -9.19 -2.06
C PRO A 92 6.96 -7.93 -1.26
N THR A 93 7.75 -6.88 -1.48
CA THR A 93 7.57 -5.59 -0.84
C THR A 93 7.69 -4.44 -1.83
N HIS A 94 7.08 -3.33 -1.45
CA HIS A 94 6.97 -2.11 -2.23
C HIS A 94 7.27 -0.92 -1.32
N ALA A 95 7.96 0.08 -1.85
CA ALA A 95 8.12 1.38 -1.23
C ALA A 95 8.19 2.50 -2.28
N VAL A 96 7.79 3.69 -1.84
CA VAL A 96 7.88 4.93 -2.62
C VAL A 96 8.84 5.88 -1.89
N PRO A 97 10.17 5.73 -2.08
CA PRO A 97 11.15 6.63 -1.46
C PRO A 97 11.01 8.09 -1.88
N VAL A 98 10.50 8.35 -3.09
CA VAL A 98 10.32 9.70 -3.65
C VAL A 98 8.91 9.82 -4.22
N GLY A 99 8.22 10.90 -3.89
CA GLY A 99 6.85 11.17 -4.34
C GLY A 99 5.77 10.81 -3.32
N VAL A 100 4.53 11.20 -3.64
CA VAL A 100 3.37 11.03 -2.74
C VAL A 100 2.53 9.80 -3.06
N SER A 101 2.64 9.28 -4.28
CA SER A 101 1.88 8.14 -4.78
C SER A 101 2.77 7.19 -5.58
N SER A 102 2.39 5.92 -5.63
CA SER A 102 3.04 4.88 -6.43
C SER A 102 2.74 5.06 -7.93
N ALA A 103 3.71 4.72 -8.78
CA ALA A 103 3.58 4.77 -10.23
C ALA A 103 2.40 3.91 -10.73
N CYS A 104 1.77 4.36 -11.82
CA CYS A 104 0.65 3.67 -12.45
C CYS A 104 1.00 3.22 -13.87
N LEU A 105 0.74 1.95 -14.18
CA LEU A 105 0.84 1.43 -15.54
C LEU A 105 -0.50 1.61 -16.25
N LEU A 106 -0.48 2.32 -17.37
CA LEU A 106 -1.62 2.50 -18.27
C LEU A 106 -1.58 1.43 -19.37
N PHE A 107 -2.69 0.73 -19.59
CA PHE A 107 -2.80 -0.19 -20.73
C PHE A 107 -3.25 0.56 -22.00
N PRO A 108 -2.83 0.11 -23.20
CA PRO A 108 -3.22 0.76 -24.45
C PRO A 108 -4.74 0.73 -24.66
N GLY A 109 -5.33 1.87 -25.03
CA GLY A 109 -6.77 2.01 -25.29
C GLY A 109 -7.60 2.47 -24.08
N SER A 110 -6.96 2.75 -22.95
CA SER A 110 -7.61 3.20 -21.71
C SER A 110 -7.63 4.72 -21.57
N ALA A 111 -8.67 5.24 -20.91
CA ALA A 111 -8.74 6.66 -20.55
C ALA A 111 -8.04 6.88 -19.18
N PRO A 112 -7.25 7.94 -19.01
CA PRO A 112 -6.66 8.24 -17.72
C PRO A 112 -7.77 8.54 -16.69
N GLY A 113 -7.76 7.81 -15.56
CA GLY A 113 -8.64 8.10 -14.41
C GLY A 113 -9.47 6.93 -13.87
N ALA A 114 -9.48 5.77 -14.51
CA ALA A 114 -10.18 4.59 -13.99
C ALA A 114 -9.35 3.92 -12.88
N HIS A 115 -9.77 4.10 -11.63
CA HIS A 115 -9.24 3.36 -10.47
C HIS A 115 -9.99 2.03 -10.31
N PRO A 116 -9.30 0.94 -9.93
CA PRO A 116 -9.95 -0.34 -9.70
C PRO A 116 -11.00 -0.23 -8.58
N THR A 117 -12.25 -0.61 -8.92
CA THR A 117 -13.43 -0.47 -8.05
C THR A 117 -13.64 -1.67 -7.11
N GLY A 118 -12.66 -2.57 -7.00
CA GLY A 118 -12.75 -3.81 -6.24
C GLY A 118 -12.24 -3.70 -4.79
N PRO A 119 -12.60 -4.65 -3.91
CA PRO A 119 -11.97 -4.74 -2.60
C PRO A 119 -10.47 -5.03 -2.76
N PRO A 120 -9.62 -4.51 -1.85
CA PRO A 120 -8.18 -4.71 -1.96
C PRO A 120 -7.81 -6.19 -1.79
N ALA A 121 -6.91 -6.69 -2.63
CA ALA A 121 -6.43 -8.08 -2.59
C ALA A 121 -5.76 -8.44 -1.24
N LEU A 122 -5.13 -7.45 -0.60
CA LEU A 122 -4.52 -7.58 0.71
C LEU A 122 -4.86 -6.37 1.57
N ARG A 123 -5.23 -6.61 2.82
CA ARG A 123 -5.42 -5.58 3.84
C ARG A 123 -4.21 -5.50 4.76
N ALA A 124 -4.02 -4.33 5.36
CA ALA A 124 -2.99 -4.04 6.34
C ALA A 124 -3.60 -3.34 7.55
N VAL A 125 -3.10 -3.68 8.73
CA VAL A 125 -3.29 -2.89 9.95
C VAL A 125 -1.93 -2.29 10.30
N PHE A 126 -1.86 -0.98 10.44
CA PHE A 126 -0.61 -0.25 10.65
C PHE A 126 -0.78 0.92 11.61
N GLY A 127 0.28 1.20 12.35
CA GLY A 127 0.38 2.33 13.27
C GLY A 127 0.98 3.55 12.61
N LEU A 128 0.52 4.74 13.04
CA LEU A 128 1.13 6.04 12.76
C LEU A 128 1.33 6.77 14.07
N GLU A 129 2.57 7.07 14.43
CA GLU A 129 2.90 7.87 15.62
C GLU A 129 3.19 9.32 15.28
N VAL A 130 2.45 10.25 15.87
CA VAL A 130 2.71 11.68 15.71
C VAL A 130 3.25 12.22 17.02
N ASN A 131 4.42 12.88 16.95
CA ASN A 131 5.09 13.51 18.09
C ASN A 131 4.41 14.83 18.51
N ARG A 132 3.10 14.77 18.73
CA ARG A 132 2.25 15.81 19.31
C ARG A 132 0.97 15.19 19.86
N GLU A 133 0.34 15.88 20.80
CA GLU A 133 -1.00 15.55 21.25
C GLU A 133 -2.04 16.14 20.29
N PHE A 134 -3.07 15.37 19.96
CA PHE A 134 -4.22 15.86 19.21
C PHE A 134 -5.37 16.19 20.19
N SER A 135 -5.92 17.38 20.03
CA SER A 135 -7.17 17.78 20.69
C SER A 135 -8.34 16.92 20.18
N ASP A 136 -9.41 16.83 20.98
CA ASP A 136 -10.59 16.06 20.56
C ASP A 136 -11.27 16.68 19.33
N GLN A 137 -11.10 17.98 19.07
CA GLN A 137 -11.60 18.61 17.85
C GLN A 137 -10.77 18.19 16.63
N GLU A 138 -9.44 18.24 16.70
CA GLU A 138 -8.60 17.79 15.58
C GLU A 138 -8.80 16.32 15.24
N LEU A 139 -9.08 15.48 16.25
CA LEU A 139 -9.42 14.07 16.02
C LEU A 139 -10.77 13.92 15.29
N ARG A 140 -11.77 14.73 15.64
CA ARG A 140 -13.06 14.75 14.93
C ARG A 140 -12.87 15.21 13.49
N ASP A 141 -12.13 16.29 13.27
CA ASP A 141 -11.86 16.83 11.93
C ASP A 141 -11.14 15.79 11.05
N LEU A 142 -10.17 15.05 11.62
CA LEU A 142 -9.48 13.96 10.95
C LEU A 142 -10.45 12.81 10.58
N MET A 143 -11.35 12.45 11.48
CA MET A 143 -12.34 11.39 11.24
C MET A 143 -13.34 11.79 10.17
N GLU A 144 -13.88 13.00 10.23
CA GLU A 144 -14.78 13.56 9.22
C GLU A 144 -14.08 13.59 7.85
N TRP A 145 -12.81 13.99 7.82
CA TRP A 145 -12.01 13.92 6.61
C TRP A 145 -11.86 12.49 6.08
N LEU A 146 -11.49 11.52 6.92
CA LEU A 146 -11.35 10.11 6.52
C LEU A 146 -12.66 9.52 5.98
N GLU A 147 -13.78 9.84 6.61
CA GLU A 147 -15.12 9.42 6.17
C GLU A 147 -15.50 10.09 4.84
N SER A 148 -15.11 11.35 4.65
CA SER A 148 -15.39 12.12 3.42
C SER A 148 -14.69 11.56 2.18
N LEU A 149 -13.59 10.84 2.36
CA LEU A 149 -12.88 10.23 1.22
C LEU A 149 -13.82 9.26 0.48
N GLY A 150 -14.81 8.65 1.15
CA GLY A 150 -15.75 7.67 0.58
C GLY A 150 -15.59 6.22 1.10
N PRO A 151 -16.53 5.32 0.74
CA PRO A 151 -16.59 3.95 1.30
C PRO A 151 -15.49 3.00 0.78
N ASN A 152 -14.83 3.35 -0.33
CA ASN A 152 -13.89 2.46 -1.02
C ASN A 152 -12.41 2.82 -0.84
N ASN A 153 -12.06 3.91 -0.16
CA ASN A 153 -10.63 4.27 0.02
C ASN A 153 -9.89 3.28 0.90
N GLY A 154 -10.67 2.40 1.58
CA GLY A 154 -10.12 1.28 2.31
C GLY A 154 -9.11 1.77 3.33
N LEU A 155 -9.44 2.83 4.07
CA LEU A 155 -8.69 3.29 5.23
C LEU A 155 -9.69 3.62 6.35
N THR A 156 -9.50 2.98 7.50
CA THR A 156 -10.38 3.08 8.66
C THR A 156 -9.50 3.31 9.87
N LEU A 157 -9.79 4.31 10.67
CA LEU A 157 -9.16 4.47 11.98
C LEU A 157 -9.75 3.40 12.92
N GLU A 158 -8.94 2.54 13.51
CA GLU A 158 -9.39 1.47 14.44
C GLU A 158 -9.17 1.87 15.91
N GLY A 159 -8.17 2.71 16.20
CA GLY A 159 -7.87 3.15 17.56
C GLY A 159 -6.97 4.37 17.63
N VAL A 160 -7.11 5.12 18.71
CA VAL A 160 -6.27 6.28 19.07
C VAL A 160 -5.77 6.08 20.48
N TYR A 161 -4.46 6.12 20.65
CA TYR A 161 -3.78 6.00 21.94
C TYR A 161 -3.08 7.33 22.24
N LYS A 162 -3.50 7.99 23.32
CA LYS A 162 -2.90 9.24 23.77
C LYS A 162 -1.88 8.92 24.87
N THR A 163 -0.63 9.26 24.63
CA THR A 163 0.45 9.21 25.63
C THR A 163 1.11 10.60 25.67
N SER A 164 2.43 10.70 25.80
CA SER A 164 3.18 11.92 25.47
C SER A 164 3.26 12.19 23.95
N SER A 165 2.75 11.26 23.14
CA SER A 165 2.53 11.37 21.69
C SER A 165 1.14 10.82 21.34
N THR A 166 0.68 11.01 20.10
CA THR A 166 -0.58 10.40 19.63
C THR A 166 -0.26 9.27 18.67
N ALA A 167 -0.65 8.05 19.00
CA ALA A 167 -0.55 6.90 18.11
C ALA A 167 -1.93 6.54 17.53
N PHE A 168 -2.00 6.47 16.22
CA PHE A 168 -3.17 6.04 15.46
C PHE A 168 -2.96 4.62 14.96
N VAL A 169 -3.98 3.78 15.05
CA VAL A 169 -4.01 2.47 14.39
C VAL A 169 -5.01 2.54 13.25
N PHE A 170 -4.53 2.34 12.04
CA PHE A 170 -5.34 2.29 10.84
C PHE A 170 -5.48 0.86 10.32
N GLN A 171 -6.64 0.56 9.76
CA GLN A 171 -6.88 -0.60 8.90
C GLN A 171 -7.12 -0.12 7.48
N GLY A 172 -6.45 -0.72 6.50
CA GLY A 172 -6.71 -0.38 5.11
C GLY A 172 -6.17 -1.34 4.07
N SER A 173 -6.06 -0.89 2.81
CA SER A 173 -5.38 -1.68 1.77
C SER A 173 -3.87 -1.73 2.05
N TYR A 174 -3.24 -2.86 1.75
CA TYR A 174 -1.77 -2.96 1.83
C TYR A 174 -1.10 -1.98 0.87
N ALA A 175 -1.72 -1.70 -0.27
CA ALA A 175 -1.23 -0.71 -1.23
C ALA A 175 -1.09 0.69 -0.60
N VAL A 176 -2.08 1.15 0.16
CA VAL A 176 -2.00 2.41 0.92
C VAL A 176 -0.88 2.37 1.95
N TYR A 177 -0.83 1.33 2.78
CA TYR A 177 0.24 1.15 3.76
C TYR A 177 1.64 1.22 3.11
N SER A 178 1.85 0.51 2.00
CA SER A 178 3.16 0.41 1.35
C SER A 178 3.64 1.73 0.73
N GLN A 179 2.73 2.64 0.41
CA GLN A 179 3.07 4.00 -0.04
C GLN A 179 3.46 4.93 1.12
N LEU A 180 2.95 4.65 2.32
CA LEU A 180 3.31 5.35 3.56
C LEU A 180 4.53 4.75 4.25
N LYS A 181 4.83 3.47 3.96
CA LYS A 181 6.04 2.77 4.42
C LYS A 181 7.28 3.58 4.07
N GLY A 182 8.20 3.68 5.03
CA GLY A 182 9.42 4.48 4.92
C GLY A 182 9.32 5.83 5.63
N LEU A 183 8.12 6.29 5.98
CA LEU A 183 7.97 7.36 6.96
C LEU A 183 8.37 6.84 8.36
N PRO A 184 9.20 7.57 9.15
CA PRO A 184 9.70 7.09 10.43
C PRO A 184 8.62 6.65 11.43
N SER A 185 7.46 7.30 11.36
CA SER A 185 6.32 7.09 12.25
C SER A 185 5.37 5.97 11.84
N VAL A 186 5.54 5.37 10.66
CA VAL A 186 4.61 4.38 10.11
C VAL A 186 5.15 2.98 10.30
N LYS A 187 4.36 2.10 10.94
CA LYS A 187 4.76 0.71 11.23
C LYS A 187 3.65 -0.26 10.89
N LEU A 188 3.95 -1.31 10.13
CA LEU A 188 3.00 -2.43 9.94
C LEU A 188 2.82 -3.18 11.26
N LEU A 189 1.56 -3.42 11.63
CA LEU A 189 1.23 -4.35 12.72
C LEU A 189 1.04 -5.76 12.14
N PHE A 190 0.19 -5.90 11.11
CA PHE A 190 0.02 -7.14 10.35
C PHE A 190 -0.67 -6.89 9.01
N ASP A 191 -0.53 -7.84 8.08
CA ASP A 191 -1.31 -7.91 6.85
C ASP A 191 -2.20 -9.17 6.83
N TYR A 192 -3.33 -9.11 6.14
CA TYR A 192 -4.27 -10.22 6.04
C TYR A 192 -5.04 -10.21 4.72
N ARG A 193 -5.39 -11.40 4.23
CA ARG A 193 -6.31 -11.53 3.08
C ARG A 193 -7.74 -11.37 3.59
N PRO A 194 -8.54 -10.45 3.02
CA PRO A 194 -9.95 -10.37 3.38
C PRO A 194 -10.65 -11.69 3.01
N PRO A 195 -11.66 -12.12 3.78
CA PRO A 195 -12.49 -13.25 3.39
C PRO A 195 -13.10 -12.98 2.03
N THR A 196 -13.09 -13.95 1.12
CA THR A 196 -13.90 -13.90 -0.10
C THR A 196 -15.36 -13.78 0.33
N LEU A 197 -15.98 -12.62 0.11
CA LEU A 197 -17.35 -12.35 0.50
C LEU A 197 -18.30 -13.26 -0.30
N ARG A 198 -18.56 -14.48 0.20
CA ARG A 198 -19.86 -15.12 0.00
C ARG A 198 -20.82 -14.52 1.01
N GLY A 199 -21.48 -13.44 0.59
CA GLY A 199 -22.74 -12.93 1.15
C GLY A 199 -22.85 -12.88 2.67
N GLU A 200 -22.17 -11.96 3.34
CA GLU A 200 -22.57 -11.53 4.67
C GLU A 200 -22.54 -10.00 4.76
N ARG A 201 -23.72 -9.39 4.94
CA ARG A 201 -23.87 -7.97 5.26
C ARG A 201 -23.30 -7.75 6.66
N ARG A 202 -22.21 -7.01 6.76
CA ARG A 202 -21.77 -6.45 8.04
C ARG A 202 -22.56 -5.16 8.32
N THR A 203 -23.50 -5.23 9.25
CA THR A 203 -23.91 -4.06 10.04
C THR A 203 -22.86 -3.84 11.12
N SER A 204 -22.33 -2.63 11.22
CA SER A 204 -21.35 -2.27 12.25
C SER A 204 -21.58 -0.84 12.68
N SER A 205 -22.46 -0.65 13.66
CA SER A 205 -22.40 0.52 14.54
C SER A 205 -21.20 0.32 15.45
N ARG A 206 -20.18 1.18 15.36
CA ARG A 206 -19.00 1.13 16.25
C ARG A 206 -18.95 2.37 17.13
N THR A 207 -18.87 2.11 18.43
CA THR A 207 -18.56 3.10 19.46
C THR A 207 -17.06 3.06 19.73
N TRP A 208 -16.42 4.22 19.71
CA TRP A 208 -14.97 4.34 19.92
C TRP A 208 -14.63 4.36 21.41
N HIS A 209 -13.56 3.64 21.78
CA HIS A 209 -12.96 3.75 23.11
C HIS A 209 -11.63 4.47 22.99
N VAL A 210 -11.56 5.71 23.48
CA VAL A 210 -10.29 6.38 23.74
C VAL A 210 -9.66 5.69 24.93
N VAL A 211 -8.58 4.94 24.70
CA VAL A 211 -7.80 4.33 25.77
C VAL A 211 -6.89 5.41 26.33
N ARG A 212 -7.17 5.85 27.55
CA ARG A 212 -6.34 6.77 28.35
C ARG A 212 -5.30 5.99 29.14
#